data_AF-A0A651GVK6-F1
#
_entry.id   AF-A0A651GVK6-F1
#
_cell.length_a   1.000
_cell.length_b   1.000
_cell.length_c   1.000
_cell.angle_alpha   90.00
_cell.angle_beta   90.00
_cell.angle_gamma   90.00
#
_symmetry.space_group_name_H-M   'P 1'
#
loop_
_entity.id
_entity.type
_entity.pdbx_description
1 polymer ?
#
loop_
_entity_poly.entity_id
_entity_poly.type
_entity_poly.pdbx_seq_one_letter_code
_entity_poly.pdbx_strand_id
1 'polypeptide(L)'
;MSVHRIIECIDKHLDKNNLDSINPVVAGALLDRAGLLSDSSHRPGLPLRNLLRDGMIPHAYQPGGKGSGWVIPHSANNERDVKSVKSKVARGKEISTVKTMLSANPTLNMNEVAKELMDSRKQRAVSEIDTMVPDSPGMYCIRIRDRNVLPIPFSQQLDGRGHNIMYIGIASRSLHRRMLGQELRARGHGTFFRSMGALLGYTPPAGSLIGKRNQRNYRFSKTDETLIIEWMNRHLTVHWVTMQSGWDELETSLIAQHRPLVNLAKNPSPLPQLSELRRRCVDVACGRQV
;
A
#
# COMPACT_ATOMS: atom_id res chain seq x y z
N MET A 1 -26.64 -14.15 -13.59
CA MET A 1 -26.42 -13.32 -12.38
C MET A 1 -26.90 -11.91 -12.72
N SER A 2 -27.84 -11.35 -11.97
CA SER A 2 -28.38 -10.01 -12.26
C SER A 2 -27.57 -8.96 -11.51
N VAL A 3 -26.83 -8.12 -12.25
CA VAL A 3 -26.06 -7.00 -11.69
C VAL A 3 -26.96 -6.02 -10.94
N HIS A 4 -28.21 -5.88 -11.37
CA HIS A 4 -29.21 -5.08 -10.67
C HIS A 4 -29.44 -5.55 -9.23
N ARG A 5 -29.57 -6.87 -9.02
CA ARG A 5 -29.73 -7.46 -7.68
C ARG A 5 -28.49 -7.26 -6.79
N ILE A 6 -27.30 -7.20 -7.39
CA ILE A 6 -26.06 -6.89 -6.66
C ILE A 6 -26.11 -5.44 -6.16
N ILE A 7 -26.44 -4.49 -7.03
CA ILE A 7 -26.55 -3.07 -6.70
C ILE A 7 -27.61 -2.86 -5.61
N GLU A 8 -28.82 -3.39 -5.79
CA GLU A 8 -29.90 -3.29 -4.79
C GLU A 8 -29.50 -3.86 -3.42
N CYS A 9 -28.74 -4.97 -3.40
CA CYS A 9 -28.30 -5.56 -2.14
C CYS A 9 -27.28 -4.66 -1.43
N ILE A 10 -26.41 -4.00 -2.19
CA ILE A 10 -25.45 -3.04 -1.66
C ILE A 10 -26.19 -1.80 -1.14
N ASP A 11 -27.09 -1.23 -1.93
CA ASP A 11 -27.90 -0.05 -1.54
C ASP A 11 -28.69 -0.30 -0.26
N LYS A 12 -29.44 -1.41 -0.18
CA LYS A 12 -30.17 -1.79 1.05
C LYS A 12 -29.27 -1.91 2.27
N HIS A 13 -28.03 -2.36 2.07
CA HIS A 13 -27.07 -2.44 3.17
C HIS A 13 -26.57 -1.05 3.58
N LEU A 14 -26.30 -0.18 2.62
CA LEU A 14 -25.92 1.21 2.88
C LEU A 14 -27.03 1.94 3.64
N ASP A 15 -28.28 1.84 3.19
CA ASP A 15 -29.45 2.44 3.85
C ASP A 15 -29.62 1.91 5.27
N LYS A 16 -29.62 0.58 5.44
CA LYS A 16 -29.84 -0.07 6.73
C LYS A 16 -28.78 0.32 7.76
N ASN A 17 -27.56 0.61 7.33
CA ASN A 17 -26.45 0.94 8.22
C ASN A 17 -26.09 2.44 8.20
N ASN A 18 -26.87 3.26 7.50
CA ASN A 18 -26.63 4.69 7.33
C ASN A 18 -25.18 4.99 6.87
N LEU A 19 -24.72 4.28 5.84
CA LEU A 19 -23.38 4.39 5.24
C LEU A 19 -23.46 5.09 3.88
N ASP A 20 -22.53 6.01 3.62
CA ASP A 20 -22.45 6.68 2.31
C ASP A 20 -21.84 5.79 1.21
N SER A 21 -20.98 4.83 1.60
CA SER A 21 -20.29 3.93 0.67
C SER A 21 -19.72 2.68 1.36
N ILE A 22 -19.26 1.72 0.55
CA ILE A 22 -18.65 0.46 1.00
C ILE A 22 -17.47 0.06 0.13
N ASN A 23 -16.49 -0.66 0.70
CA ASN A 23 -15.37 -1.23 -0.06
C ASN A 23 -15.68 -2.65 -0.59
N PRO A 24 -14.96 -3.14 -1.62
CA PRO A 24 -15.28 -4.42 -2.26
C PRO A 24 -15.10 -5.66 -1.41
N VAL A 25 -14.33 -5.60 -0.32
CA VAL A 25 -14.13 -6.77 0.55
C VAL A 25 -15.38 -6.97 1.41
N VAL A 26 -15.88 -5.90 2.02
CA VAL A 26 -17.10 -5.95 2.83
C VAL A 26 -18.32 -6.23 1.93
N ALA A 27 -18.40 -5.55 0.79
CA ALA A 27 -19.47 -5.80 -0.18
C ALA A 27 -19.39 -7.23 -0.77
N GLY A 28 -18.19 -7.76 -1.02
CA GLY A 28 -18.02 -9.15 -1.46
C GLY A 28 -18.59 -10.15 -0.48
N ALA A 29 -18.27 -10.02 0.82
CA ALA A 29 -18.80 -10.88 1.87
C ALA A 29 -20.33 -10.71 2.09
N LEU A 30 -20.86 -9.51 1.90
CA LEU A 30 -22.31 -9.26 1.92
C LEU A 30 -23.01 -10.04 0.79
N LEU A 31 -22.50 -9.95 -0.43
CA LEU A 31 -23.09 -10.59 -1.60
C LEU A 31 -22.95 -12.11 -1.57
N ASP A 32 -21.85 -12.62 -1.01
CA ASP A 32 -21.62 -14.05 -0.80
C ASP A 32 -22.66 -14.63 0.17
N ARG A 33 -22.87 -13.98 1.33
CA ARG A 33 -23.93 -14.36 2.28
C ARG A 33 -25.33 -14.26 1.70
N ALA A 34 -25.57 -13.33 0.77
CA ALA A 34 -26.83 -13.18 0.07
C ALA A 34 -27.01 -14.18 -1.09
N GLY A 35 -26.00 -15.03 -1.39
CA GLY A 35 -26.01 -15.95 -2.52
C GLY A 35 -26.01 -15.26 -3.88
N LEU A 36 -25.61 -13.99 -3.94
CA LEU A 36 -25.65 -13.15 -5.15
C LEU A 36 -24.32 -13.15 -5.92
N LEU A 37 -23.20 -13.28 -5.23
CA LEU A 37 -21.87 -13.36 -5.81
C LEU A 37 -20.93 -14.13 -4.86
N SER A 38 -20.51 -15.33 -5.25
CA SER A 38 -19.61 -16.13 -4.43
C SER A 38 -18.25 -15.45 -4.29
N ASP A 39 -17.82 -15.20 -3.04
CA ASP A 39 -16.53 -14.55 -2.80
C ASP A 39 -15.37 -15.56 -2.79
N SER A 40 -14.16 -15.08 -3.04
CA SER A 40 -12.96 -15.91 -3.01
C SER A 40 -12.42 -16.05 -1.59
N SER A 41 -12.41 -17.28 -1.07
CA SER A 41 -11.78 -17.63 0.21
C SER A 41 -10.28 -17.30 0.27
N HIS A 42 -9.61 -17.23 -0.89
CA HIS A 42 -8.17 -16.97 -0.99
C HIS A 42 -7.85 -15.50 -1.28
N ARG A 43 -8.77 -14.77 -1.92
CA ARG A 43 -8.61 -13.37 -2.32
C ARG A 43 -9.93 -12.59 -2.14
N PRO A 44 -10.34 -12.31 -0.90
CA PRO A 44 -11.64 -11.67 -0.62
C PRO A 44 -11.88 -10.39 -1.43
N GLY A 45 -13.10 -10.24 -1.95
CA GLY A 45 -13.54 -9.17 -2.84
C GLY A 45 -13.01 -9.26 -4.27
N LEU A 46 -12.25 -10.30 -4.66
CA LEU A 46 -11.75 -10.41 -6.04
C LEU A 46 -12.87 -10.53 -7.09
N PRO A 47 -13.90 -11.38 -6.89
CA PRO A 47 -15.00 -11.49 -7.84
C PRO A 47 -15.72 -10.15 -8.06
N LEU A 48 -16.01 -9.43 -6.97
CA LEU A 48 -16.62 -8.11 -7.05
C LEU A 48 -15.70 -7.09 -7.74
N ARG A 49 -14.41 -7.07 -7.42
CA ARG A 49 -13.43 -6.19 -8.10
C ARG A 49 -13.30 -6.45 -9.60
N ASN A 50 -13.59 -7.66 -10.08
CA ASN A 50 -13.61 -7.91 -11.52
C ASN A 50 -14.82 -7.22 -12.16
N LEU A 51 -16.02 -7.34 -11.57
CA LEU A 51 -17.21 -6.61 -12.02
C LEU A 51 -16.99 -5.09 -12.03
N LEU A 52 -16.29 -4.56 -11.04
CA LEU A 52 -15.93 -3.14 -10.98
C LEU A 52 -14.98 -2.73 -12.12
N ARG A 53 -13.95 -3.54 -12.40
CA ARG A 53 -13.02 -3.29 -13.51
C ARG A 53 -13.69 -3.38 -14.88
N ASP A 54 -14.71 -4.23 -14.99
CA ASP A 54 -15.50 -4.42 -16.20
C ASP A 54 -16.59 -3.34 -16.36
N GLY A 55 -16.72 -2.40 -15.40
CA GLY A 55 -17.65 -1.28 -15.48
C GLY A 55 -19.11 -1.64 -15.17
N MET A 56 -19.36 -2.82 -14.60
CA MET A 56 -20.73 -3.31 -14.35
C MET A 56 -21.45 -2.56 -13.22
N ILE A 57 -20.72 -1.87 -12.35
CA ILE A 57 -21.27 -1.02 -11.28
C ILE A 57 -20.79 0.42 -11.55
N PRO A 58 -21.54 1.21 -12.33
CA PRO A 58 -21.04 2.44 -12.95
C PRO A 58 -20.85 3.62 -11.97
N HIS A 59 -21.45 3.57 -10.79
CA HIS A 59 -21.28 4.57 -9.73
C HIS A 59 -20.07 4.29 -8.82
N ALA A 60 -19.43 3.14 -8.96
CA ALA A 60 -18.22 2.84 -8.21
C ALA A 60 -17.00 3.55 -8.84
N TYR A 61 -16.10 4.05 -8.00
CA TYR A 61 -14.93 4.80 -8.45
C TYR A 61 -13.68 4.47 -7.62
N GLN A 62 -12.52 4.90 -8.11
CA GLN A 62 -11.23 4.75 -7.45
C GLN A 62 -10.69 6.16 -7.10
N PRO A 63 -10.80 6.63 -5.84
CA PRO A 63 -10.46 8.02 -5.48
C PRO A 63 -9.00 8.39 -5.76
N GLY A 64 -8.07 7.43 -5.69
CA GLY A 64 -6.66 7.64 -6.04
C GLY A 64 -6.32 7.30 -7.51
N GLY A 65 -7.32 7.15 -8.38
CA GLY A 65 -7.15 6.73 -9.76
C GLY A 65 -6.83 5.24 -9.92
N LYS A 66 -6.39 4.87 -11.14
CA LYS A 66 -6.20 3.47 -11.55
C LYS A 66 -5.22 2.74 -10.62
N GLY A 67 -5.74 1.72 -9.93
CA GLY A 67 -4.95 0.87 -9.03
C GLY A 67 -5.04 1.24 -7.55
N SER A 68 -5.79 2.29 -7.19
CA SER A 68 -6.19 2.57 -5.81
C SER A 68 -7.38 1.70 -5.37
N GLY A 69 -7.78 1.78 -4.09
CA GLY A 69 -8.97 1.08 -3.59
C GLY A 69 -10.23 1.50 -4.35
N TRP A 70 -11.20 0.58 -4.48
CA TRP A 70 -12.52 0.92 -5.02
C TRP A 70 -13.44 1.39 -3.90
N VAL A 71 -14.28 2.37 -4.20
CA VAL A 71 -15.37 2.86 -3.38
C VAL A 71 -16.67 2.62 -4.14
N ILE A 72 -17.65 1.99 -3.48
CA ILE A 72 -18.98 1.74 -4.04
C ILE A 72 -19.97 2.59 -3.23
N PRO A 73 -20.34 3.79 -3.71
CA PRO A 73 -21.36 4.62 -3.07
C PRO A 73 -22.77 4.06 -3.31
N HIS A 74 -23.76 4.63 -2.63
CA HIS A 74 -25.17 4.36 -2.94
C HIS A 74 -25.49 4.73 -4.40
N SER A 75 -26.24 3.90 -5.12
CA SER A 75 -26.49 4.08 -6.56
C SER A 75 -27.21 5.40 -6.90
N ALA A 76 -28.07 5.90 -6.01
CA ALA A 76 -28.75 7.19 -6.13
C ALA A 76 -27.80 8.41 -6.06
N ASN A 77 -26.56 8.25 -5.59
CA ASN A 77 -25.59 9.35 -5.54
C ASN A 77 -25.02 9.71 -6.93
N ASN A 78 -25.39 8.96 -7.98
CA ASN A 78 -24.85 9.13 -9.33
C ASN A 78 -25.68 10.06 -10.24
N GLU A 79 -26.77 10.67 -9.76
CA GLU A 79 -27.55 11.65 -10.55
C GLU A 79 -27.15 13.12 -10.28
N ARG A 80 -26.26 13.37 -9.33
CA ARG A 80 -25.79 14.72 -8.99
C ARG A 80 -24.29 14.72 -8.75
N ASP A 81 -23.48 14.72 -9.81
CA ASP A 81 -22.13 15.37 -9.82
C ASP A 81 -21.31 15.17 -11.12
N VAL A 82 -21.92 15.40 -12.29
CA VAL A 82 -21.16 15.60 -13.55
C VAL A 82 -21.15 17.07 -13.98
N LYS A 83 -21.79 17.98 -13.23
CA LYS A 83 -21.84 19.42 -13.56
C LYS A 83 -21.78 20.34 -12.33
N SER A 84 -20.79 20.23 -11.45
CA SER A 84 -20.40 21.39 -10.62
C SER A 84 -19.07 21.18 -9.86
N VAL A 85 -17.94 21.31 -10.56
CA VAL A 85 -16.68 21.69 -9.90
C VAL A 85 -16.18 23.00 -10.53
N LYS A 86 -16.99 24.05 -10.38
CA LYS A 86 -16.55 25.44 -10.46
C LYS A 86 -17.40 26.24 -9.47
N SER A 87 -16.73 26.93 -8.53
CA SER A 87 -17.29 27.80 -7.47
C SER A 87 -17.96 27.03 -6.31
N LYS A 88 -17.74 27.31 -5.03
CA LYS A 88 -17.56 28.60 -4.37
C LYS A 88 -16.67 28.51 -3.13
N VAL A 89 -15.85 29.55 -3.01
CA VAL A 89 -15.25 30.07 -1.79
C VAL A 89 -16.30 30.88 -1.01
N ALA A 90 -16.15 30.88 0.32
CA ALA A 90 -16.60 31.86 1.33
C ALA A 90 -17.88 31.61 2.15
N ARG A 91 -17.65 31.87 3.46
CA ARG A 91 -18.53 32.26 4.58
C ARG A 91 -19.25 31.16 5.36
N GLY A 92 -18.89 31.08 6.64
CA GLY A 92 -19.51 30.20 7.63
C GLY A 92 -20.45 30.91 8.60
N LYS A 93 -20.87 30.16 9.63
CA LYS A 93 -21.07 30.59 11.02
C LYS A 93 -21.41 29.37 11.90
N GLU A 94 -21.10 29.53 13.17
CA GLU A 94 -21.12 28.57 14.29
C GLU A 94 -22.51 28.06 14.71
N ILE A 95 -22.50 26.99 15.52
CA ILE A 95 -23.18 26.78 16.84
C ILE A 95 -23.41 25.25 16.98
N SER A 96 -22.56 24.53 17.72
CA SER A 96 -22.63 24.23 19.16
C SER A 96 -23.45 22.98 19.52
N THR A 97 -22.80 22.08 20.27
CA THR A 97 -23.36 21.24 21.35
C THR A 97 -24.30 20.08 20.96
N VAL A 98 -23.74 18.88 20.76
CA VAL A 98 -24.17 17.68 21.51
C VAL A 98 -22.93 16.81 21.76
N LYS A 99 -22.57 16.66 23.04
CA LYS A 99 -21.55 15.74 23.53
C LYS A 99 -22.25 14.46 23.98
N THR A 100 -21.62 13.32 23.66
CA THR A 100 -21.80 11.99 24.29
C THR A 100 -23.06 11.25 23.79
N MET A 101 -22.98 10.03 23.25
CA MET A 101 -22.54 8.81 23.95
C MET A 101 -21.93 7.77 22.99
N LEU A 102 -20.97 7.05 23.53
CA LEU A 102 -20.17 5.99 22.92
C LEU A 102 -21.00 4.83 22.37
N SER A 103 -20.66 4.35 21.17
CA SER A 103 -20.75 2.93 20.85
C SER A 103 -19.35 2.43 20.46
N ALA A 104 -18.78 1.65 21.38
CA ALA A 104 -17.49 1.01 21.21
C ALA A 104 -17.63 -0.14 20.20
N ASN A 105 -17.12 0.08 19.00
CA ASN A 105 -16.46 -0.95 18.20
C ASN A 105 -15.04 -0.42 17.92
N PRO A 106 -13.99 -1.25 17.97
CA PRO A 106 -12.61 -0.79 17.81
C PRO A 106 -12.32 -0.55 16.33
N THR A 107 -12.94 0.48 15.76
CA THR A 107 -12.39 1.14 14.58
C THR A 107 -11.13 1.80 15.09
N LEU A 108 -9.98 1.13 14.97
CA LEU A 108 -8.67 1.74 15.15
C LEU A 108 -8.73 3.10 14.46
N ASN A 109 -8.60 4.18 15.23
CA ASN A 109 -8.62 5.52 14.68
C ASN A 109 -7.43 5.60 13.71
N MET A 110 -7.70 5.56 12.41
CA MET A 110 -6.67 5.47 11.37
C MET A 110 -5.66 6.61 11.49
N ASN A 111 -6.06 7.75 12.04
CA ASN A 111 -5.18 8.87 12.35
C ASN A 111 -4.23 8.60 13.52
N GLU A 112 -4.68 7.90 14.56
CA GLU A 112 -3.82 7.48 15.68
C GLU A 112 -2.79 6.46 15.21
N VAL A 113 -3.22 5.50 14.40
CA VAL A 113 -2.33 4.52 13.76
C VAL A 113 -1.31 5.20 12.86
N ALA A 114 -1.74 6.15 12.03
CA ALA A 114 -0.86 6.95 11.21
C ALA A 114 0.17 7.70 12.05
N LYS A 115 -0.29 8.39 13.10
CA LYS A 115 0.55 9.15 14.01
C LYS A 115 1.56 8.25 14.73
N GLU A 116 1.13 7.07 15.17
CA GLU A 116 2.01 6.09 15.79
C GLU A 116 3.06 5.58 14.80
N LEU A 117 2.65 5.12 13.62
CA LEU A 117 3.55 4.58 12.60
C LEU A 117 4.60 5.61 12.17
N MET A 118 4.22 6.89 12.15
CA MET A 118 5.08 7.98 11.71
C MET A 118 5.91 8.60 12.85
N ASP A 119 5.72 8.20 14.10
CA ASP A 119 6.50 8.68 15.24
C ASP A 119 7.96 8.26 15.12
N SER A 120 8.84 9.23 14.86
CA SER A 120 10.25 8.93 14.62
C SER A 120 11.00 8.43 15.85
N ARG A 121 10.47 8.66 17.05
CA ARG A 121 11.10 8.26 18.32
C ARG A 121 10.94 6.77 18.60
N LYS A 122 9.98 6.10 17.96
CA LYS A 122 9.70 4.65 18.12
C LYS A 122 10.46 3.76 17.13
N GLN A 123 11.35 4.34 16.35
CA GLN A 123 12.14 3.62 15.35
C GLN A 123 13.19 2.73 16.02
N ARG A 124 13.41 1.56 15.42
CA ARG A 124 14.41 0.59 15.85
C ARG A 124 15.43 0.39 14.74
N ALA A 125 16.66 0.09 15.13
CA ALA A 125 17.71 -0.28 14.20
C ALA A 125 17.33 -1.55 13.46
N VAL A 126 17.45 -1.58 12.12
CA VAL A 126 17.15 -2.80 11.37
C VAL A 126 18.03 -3.98 11.80
N SER A 127 19.22 -3.75 12.37
CA SER A 127 20.09 -4.78 12.94
C SER A 127 19.56 -5.45 14.21
N GLU A 128 18.56 -4.89 14.89
CA GLU A 128 18.18 -5.29 16.27
C GLU A 128 16.77 -5.88 16.38
N ILE A 129 16.04 -6.02 15.27
CA ILE A 129 14.60 -6.29 15.29
C ILE A 129 14.23 -7.77 15.15
N ASP A 130 15.15 -8.66 14.83
CA ASP A 130 14.84 -10.03 14.38
C ASP A 130 13.95 -10.81 15.37
N THR A 131 14.15 -10.61 16.67
CA THR A 131 13.38 -11.25 17.75
C THR A 131 12.17 -10.45 18.22
N MET A 132 11.99 -9.23 17.72
CA MET A 132 10.95 -8.29 18.17
C MET A 132 9.74 -8.21 17.23
N VAL A 133 9.91 -8.60 15.96
CA VAL A 133 8.86 -8.43 14.95
C VAL A 133 7.80 -9.54 15.12
N PRO A 134 6.53 -9.17 15.35
CA PRO A 134 5.48 -10.16 15.59
C PRO A 134 5.06 -10.88 14.31
N ASP A 135 4.57 -12.11 14.48
CA ASP A 135 3.88 -12.86 13.42
C ASP A 135 2.39 -12.46 13.33
N SER A 136 2.15 -11.17 13.12
CA SER A 136 0.81 -10.60 13.02
C SER A 136 0.71 -9.63 11.84
N PRO A 137 -0.51 -9.38 11.33
CA PRO A 137 -0.72 -8.33 10.35
C PRO A 137 -0.33 -6.92 10.85
N GLY A 138 0.00 -6.01 9.94
CA GLY A 138 0.39 -4.64 10.30
C GLY A 138 0.93 -3.79 9.15
N MET A 139 1.39 -2.59 9.52
CA MET A 139 2.10 -1.66 8.63
C MET A 139 3.48 -1.32 9.18
N TYR A 140 4.36 -0.90 8.29
CA TYR A 140 5.72 -0.52 8.64
C TYR A 140 6.23 0.65 7.81
N CYS A 141 7.12 1.42 8.42
CA CYS A 141 7.79 2.57 7.83
C CYS A 141 9.29 2.41 8.00
N ILE A 142 10.01 2.30 6.87
CA ILE A 142 11.47 2.16 6.80
C ILE A 142 12.05 3.53 6.47
N ARG A 143 13.09 3.90 7.22
CA ARG A 143 13.77 5.19 7.09
C ARG A 143 15.27 4.99 7.05
N ILE A 144 15.96 5.99 6.51
CA ILE A 144 17.41 6.05 6.51
C ILE A 144 17.91 6.97 7.62
N ARG A 145 18.99 6.57 8.31
CA ARG A 145 19.60 7.35 9.39
C ARG A 145 20.28 8.61 8.87
N ASP A 146 21.10 8.46 7.84
CA ASP A 146 21.84 9.52 7.18
C ASP A 146 21.54 9.47 5.69
N ARG A 147 21.03 10.56 5.12
CA ARG A 147 20.65 10.62 3.70
C ARG A 147 21.86 10.68 2.78
N ASN A 148 23.02 11.12 3.28
CA ASN A 148 24.23 11.29 2.49
C ASN A 148 24.87 9.96 2.08
N VAL A 149 24.52 8.86 2.75
CA VAL A 149 24.98 7.52 2.39
C VAL A 149 24.24 6.94 1.17
N LEU A 150 23.19 7.63 0.67
CA LEU A 150 22.52 7.26 -0.58
C LEU A 150 23.31 7.78 -1.79
N PRO A 151 23.40 6.98 -2.88
CA PRO A 151 23.96 7.45 -4.13
C PRO A 151 23.20 8.65 -4.70
N ILE A 152 23.90 9.56 -5.37
CA ILE A 152 23.26 10.62 -6.19
C ILE A 152 22.55 9.94 -7.39
N PRO A 153 21.33 10.36 -7.76
CA PRO A 153 20.60 11.53 -7.27
C PRO A 153 19.67 11.25 -6.08
N PHE A 154 19.65 10.04 -5.52
CA PHE A 154 18.67 9.62 -4.51
C PHE A 154 18.77 10.40 -3.20
N SER A 155 19.99 10.74 -2.76
CA SER A 155 20.21 11.62 -1.59
C SER A 155 19.55 13.00 -1.80
N GLN A 156 19.89 13.67 -2.90
CA GLN A 156 19.34 14.99 -3.27
C GLN A 156 17.81 14.97 -3.41
N GLN A 157 17.26 13.91 -4.01
CA GLN A 157 15.82 13.74 -4.14
C GLN A 157 15.13 13.55 -2.77
N LEU A 158 15.75 12.80 -1.86
CA LEU A 158 15.22 12.63 -0.51
C LEU A 158 15.33 13.92 0.32
N ASP A 159 16.43 14.67 0.18
CA ASP A 159 16.59 16.00 0.78
C ASP A 159 15.51 16.97 0.29
N GLY A 160 15.24 17.01 -1.01
CA GLY A 160 14.17 17.82 -1.60
C GLY A 160 12.77 17.48 -1.07
N ARG A 161 12.55 16.27 -0.54
CA ARG A 161 11.28 15.87 0.11
C ARG A 161 11.20 16.27 1.58
N GLY A 162 12.31 16.71 2.20
CA GLY A 162 12.33 17.22 3.57
C GLY A 162 12.15 16.16 4.66
N HIS A 163 12.39 14.88 4.37
CA HIS A 163 12.25 13.77 5.34
C HIS A 163 13.29 12.68 5.09
N ASN A 164 13.23 11.56 5.83
CA ASN A 164 14.14 10.41 5.68
C ASN A 164 13.42 9.08 5.38
N ILE A 165 12.16 9.13 4.97
CA ILE A 165 11.33 7.96 4.68
C ILE A 165 11.74 7.32 3.36
N MET A 166 12.20 6.07 3.45
CA MET A 166 12.57 5.25 2.31
C MET A 166 11.35 4.53 1.76
N TYR A 167 10.59 3.87 2.64
CA TYR A 167 9.50 2.98 2.22
C TYR A 167 8.40 2.86 3.27
N ILE A 168 7.16 2.81 2.82
CA ILE A 168 5.98 2.47 3.62
C ILE A 168 5.34 1.23 2.99
N GLY A 169 5.01 0.24 3.83
CA GLY A 169 4.44 -1.00 3.34
C GLY A 169 3.47 -1.66 4.31
N ILE A 170 2.65 -2.55 3.75
CA ILE A 170 1.71 -3.39 4.47
C ILE A 170 2.20 -4.84 4.58
N ALA A 171 1.76 -5.50 5.65
CA ALA A 171 1.86 -6.93 5.86
C ALA A 171 0.48 -7.47 6.25
N SER A 172 -0.30 -7.94 5.26
CA SER A 172 -1.69 -8.37 5.50
C SER A 172 -1.85 -9.64 6.33
N ARG A 173 -0.78 -10.42 6.48
CA ARG A 173 -0.79 -11.67 7.25
C ARG A 173 0.23 -11.66 8.39
N SER A 174 1.44 -11.18 8.12
CA SER A 174 2.57 -11.33 9.05
C SER A 174 3.66 -10.31 8.76
N LEU A 175 3.90 -9.41 9.71
CA LEU A 175 5.03 -8.48 9.71
C LEU A 175 6.34 -9.26 9.70
N HIS A 176 6.45 -10.33 10.50
CA HIS A 176 7.63 -11.19 10.53
C HIS A 176 7.96 -11.76 9.14
N ARG A 177 6.98 -12.30 8.42
CA ARG A 177 7.21 -12.87 7.08
C ARG A 177 7.43 -11.79 6.03
N ARG A 178 6.59 -10.74 6.01
CA ARG A 178 6.60 -9.73 4.94
C ARG A 178 7.68 -8.68 5.16
N MET A 179 7.62 -7.92 6.25
CA MET A 179 8.58 -6.85 6.52
C MET A 179 9.96 -7.42 6.83
N LEU A 180 10.09 -8.23 7.90
CA LEU A 180 11.39 -8.74 8.32
C LEU A 180 11.95 -9.72 7.28
N GLY A 181 11.20 -10.78 6.97
CA GLY A 181 11.65 -11.82 6.05
C GLY A 181 11.91 -11.30 4.64
N GLN A 182 10.88 -10.83 3.94
CA GLN A 182 10.99 -10.52 2.51
C GLN A 182 11.67 -9.18 2.24
N GLU A 183 11.31 -8.12 2.97
CA GLU A 183 11.84 -6.78 2.69
C GLU A 183 13.22 -6.53 3.30
N LEU A 184 13.54 -7.07 4.49
CA LEU A 184 14.78 -6.77 5.21
C LEU A 184 15.80 -7.92 5.26
N ARG A 185 15.41 -9.16 4.94
CA ARG A 185 16.26 -10.36 5.02
C ARG A 185 16.29 -11.22 3.75
N ALA A 186 15.76 -10.72 2.64
CA ALA A 186 15.70 -11.41 1.33
C ALA A 186 14.99 -12.79 1.33
N ARG A 187 14.23 -13.14 2.37
CA ARG A 187 13.51 -14.41 2.53
C ARG A 187 12.22 -14.40 1.71
N GLY A 188 12.33 -14.59 0.40
CA GLY A 188 11.20 -14.50 -0.53
C GLY A 188 11.35 -13.36 -1.52
N HIS A 189 10.23 -12.75 -1.92
CA HIS A 189 10.21 -11.68 -2.91
C HIS A 189 9.83 -10.33 -2.26
N GLY A 190 10.84 -9.60 -1.78
CA GLY A 190 10.68 -8.22 -1.28
C GLY A 190 10.74 -7.19 -2.40
N THR A 191 9.79 -6.25 -2.43
CA THR A 191 9.83 -5.13 -3.40
C THR A 191 10.81 -4.05 -2.97
N PHE A 192 10.85 -3.74 -1.68
CA PHE A 192 11.82 -2.84 -1.06
C PHE A 192 13.23 -3.41 -1.23
N PHE A 193 13.44 -4.69 -0.89
CA PHE A 193 14.75 -5.33 -1.01
C PHE A 193 15.35 -5.22 -2.42
N ARG A 194 14.54 -5.49 -3.45
CA ARG A 194 14.99 -5.36 -4.84
C ARG A 194 15.24 -3.91 -5.27
N SER A 195 14.53 -2.95 -4.66
CA SER A 195 14.75 -1.52 -4.90
C SER A 195 16.05 -1.07 -4.25
N MET A 196 16.35 -1.55 -3.04
CA MET A 196 17.62 -1.29 -2.37
C MET A 196 18.81 -1.87 -3.13
N GLY A 197 18.76 -3.14 -3.53
CA GLY A 197 19.87 -3.73 -4.30
C GLY A 197 20.13 -2.99 -5.62
N ALA A 198 19.08 -2.64 -6.36
CA ALA A 198 19.21 -1.89 -7.60
C ALA A 198 19.75 -0.46 -7.36
N LEU A 199 19.26 0.23 -6.32
CA LEU A 199 19.72 1.56 -5.92
C LEU A 199 21.21 1.56 -5.52
N LEU A 200 21.68 0.50 -4.87
CA LEU A 200 23.08 0.32 -4.47
C LEU A 200 23.98 -0.17 -5.62
N GLY A 201 23.44 -0.36 -6.83
CA GLY A 201 24.21 -0.75 -8.02
C GLY A 201 24.35 -2.25 -8.24
N TYR A 202 23.73 -3.10 -7.42
CA TYR A 202 23.74 -4.55 -7.64
C TYR A 202 22.78 -4.98 -8.74
N THR A 203 23.15 -6.03 -9.47
CA THR A 203 22.32 -6.66 -10.50
C THR A 203 22.11 -8.14 -10.18
N PRO A 204 20.97 -8.74 -10.59
CA PRO A 204 20.77 -10.17 -10.44
C PRO A 204 21.68 -10.97 -11.38
N PRO A 205 21.89 -12.28 -11.13
CA PRO A 205 22.60 -13.13 -12.06
C PRO A 205 21.96 -13.10 -13.46
N ALA A 206 22.78 -12.92 -14.49
CA ALA A 206 22.32 -12.82 -15.88
C ALA A 206 21.54 -14.07 -16.29
N GLY A 207 20.41 -13.88 -16.97
CA GLY A 207 19.57 -14.98 -17.44
C GLY A 207 18.84 -15.78 -16.35
N SER A 208 18.92 -15.38 -15.07
CA SER A 208 18.27 -16.08 -13.94
C SER A 208 16.75 -16.25 -14.04
N LEU A 209 16.09 -15.49 -14.92
CA LEU A 209 14.66 -15.59 -15.19
C LEU A 209 14.32 -16.21 -16.55
N ILE A 210 15.29 -16.65 -17.35
CA ILE A 210 15.02 -17.35 -18.62
C ILE A 210 14.13 -18.57 -18.35
N GLY A 211 13.04 -18.69 -19.12
CA GLY A 211 12.06 -19.77 -18.98
C GLY A 211 11.11 -19.68 -17.77
N LYS A 212 11.24 -18.68 -16.89
CA LYS A 212 10.32 -18.52 -15.73
C LYS A 212 9.01 -17.87 -16.16
N ARG A 213 7.88 -18.33 -15.59
CA ARG A 213 6.56 -17.70 -15.82
C ARG A 213 6.53 -16.22 -15.39
N ASN A 214 7.23 -15.89 -14.29
CA ASN A 214 7.33 -14.51 -13.80
C ASN A 214 8.71 -13.93 -14.13
N GLN A 215 8.73 -12.99 -15.06
CA GLN A 215 9.93 -12.32 -15.57
C GLN A 215 10.33 -11.07 -14.76
N ARG A 216 9.73 -10.83 -13.58
CA ARG A 216 10.00 -9.64 -12.75
C ARG A 216 10.52 -9.95 -11.35
N ASN A 217 10.35 -11.18 -10.89
CA ASN A 217 10.70 -11.63 -9.54
C ASN A 217 12.14 -12.16 -9.46
N TYR A 218 13.09 -11.39 -9.96
CA TYR A 218 14.52 -11.73 -9.85
C TYR A 218 14.98 -11.73 -8.39
N ARG A 219 16.12 -12.39 -8.16
CA ARG A 219 16.87 -12.37 -6.90
C ARG A 219 18.31 -12.00 -7.19
N PHE A 220 18.97 -11.38 -6.22
CA PHE A 220 20.41 -11.16 -6.31
C PHE A 220 21.17 -12.45 -5.95
N SER A 221 22.47 -12.48 -6.22
CA SER A 221 23.33 -13.58 -5.76
C SER A 221 23.35 -13.63 -4.22
N LYS A 222 23.74 -14.76 -3.62
CA LYS A 222 23.81 -14.86 -2.16
C LYS A 222 24.83 -13.91 -1.53
N THR A 223 25.93 -13.68 -2.24
CA THR A 223 26.95 -12.70 -1.86
C THR A 223 26.37 -11.29 -1.85
N ASP A 224 25.68 -10.89 -2.93
CA ASP A 224 25.07 -9.55 -3.02
C ASP A 224 23.92 -9.39 -2.02
N GLU A 225 23.09 -10.42 -1.82
CA GLU A 225 22.03 -10.40 -0.81
C GLU A 225 22.62 -10.10 0.58
N THR A 226 23.78 -10.70 0.92
CA THR A 226 24.47 -10.47 2.19
C THR A 226 24.95 -9.02 2.31
N LEU A 227 25.61 -8.49 1.28
CA LEU A 227 26.10 -7.10 1.26
C LEU A 227 24.95 -6.07 1.36
N ILE A 228 23.84 -6.32 0.67
CA ILE A 228 22.64 -5.48 0.74
C ILE A 228 22.05 -5.52 2.16
N ILE A 229 21.96 -6.71 2.78
CA ILE A 229 21.45 -6.86 4.15
C ILE A 229 22.35 -6.13 5.15
N GLU A 230 23.67 -6.26 5.04
CA GLU A 230 24.63 -5.56 5.89
C GLU A 230 24.50 -4.04 5.76
N TRP A 231 24.37 -3.54 4.53
CA TRP A 231 24.13 -2.12 4.27
C TRP A 231 22.83 -1.65 4.95
N MET A 232 21.73 -2.40 4.79
CA MET A 232 20.45 -2.06 5.41
C MET A 232 20.53 -2.07 6.94
N ASN A 233 21.18 -3.07 7.55
CA ASN A 233 21.38 -3.15 8.99
C ASN A 233 22.11 -1.90 9.53
N ARG A 234 23.16 -1.46 8.81
CA ARG A 234 23.98 -0.31 9.18
C ARG A 234 23.27 1.03 8.99
N HIS A 235 22.44 1.19 7.96
CA HIS A 235 21.94 2.51 7.57
C HIS A 235 20.44 2.73 7.78
N LEU A 236 19.66 1.67 7.99
CA LEU A 236 18.20 1.78 8.08
C LEU A 236 17.65 1.60 9.51
N THR A 237 16.55 2.30 9.73
CA THR A 237 15.66 2.14 10.87
C THR A 237 14.27 1.76 10.39
N VAL A 238 13.50 1.11 11.26
CA VAL A 238 12.12 0.75 10.96
C VAL A 238 11.24 0.92 12.19
N HIS A 239 9.99 1.32 11.96
CA HIS A 239 8.92 1.22 12.94
C HIS A 239 7.74 0.46 12.34
N TRP A 240 6.98 -0.26 13.17
CA TRP A 240 5.81 -1.01 12.74
C TRP A 240 4.68 -0.89 13.76
N VAL A 241 3.45 -1.02 13.26
CA VAL A 241 2.22 -1.05 14.05
C VAL A 241 1.39 -2.25 13.62
N THR A 242 0.90 -3.01 14.60
CA THR A 242 -0.03 -4.11 14.39
C THR A 242 -1.44 -3.56 14.21
N MET A 243 -2.17 -4.03 13.22
CA MET A 243 -3.62 -3.78 13.07
C MET A 243 -4.28 -5.06 12.55
N GLN A 244 -5.57 -5.04 12.23
CA GLN A 244 -6.29 -6.13 11.56
C GLN A 244 -7.03 -5.73 10.27
N SER A 245 -7.16 -4.44 9.97
CA SER A 245 -7.84 -3.94 8.77
C SER A 245 -7.42 -2.49 8.44
N GLY A 246 -7.99 -1.91 7.38
CA GLY A 246 -7.81 -0.48 7.03
C GLY A 246 -6.49 -0.10 6.35
N TRP A 247 -5.55 -1.05 6.20
CA TRP A 247 -4.21 -0.77 5.67
C TRP A 247 -4.16 -0.20 4.27
N ASP A 248 -5.06 -0.61 3.37
CA ASP A 248 -4.91 -0.24 1.95
C ASP A 248 -5.15 1.26 1.73
N GLU A 249 -6.18 1.81 2.36
CA GLU A 249 -6.52 3.23 2.34
C GLU A 249 -5.44 4.05 3.06
N LEU A 250 -5.01 3.62 4.25
CA LEU A 250 -3.99 4.31 5.01
C LEU A 250 -2.61 4.24 4.34
N GLU A 251 -2.21 3.10 3.79
CA GLU A 251 -0.96 2.97 3.02
C GLU A 251 -0.99 3.91 1.82
N THR A 252 -2.10 3.94 1.08
CA THR A 252 -2.25 4.83 -0.07
C THR A 252 -2.15 6.30 0.35
N SER A 253 -2.84 6.70 1.42
CA SER A 253 -2.80 8.06 1.96
C SER A 253 -1.38 8.45 2.40
N LEU A 254 -0.73 7.61 3.20
CA LEU A 254 0.62 7.88 3.71
C LEU A 254 1.67 7.91 2.59
N ILE A 255 1.58 7.02 1.60
CA ILE A 255 2.47 7.04 0.44
C ILE A 255 2.23 8.31 -0.39
N ALA A 256 0.98 8.72 -0.60
CA ALA A 256 0.66 9.93 -1.36
C ALA A 256 1.14 11.20 -0.66
N GLN A 257 0.94 11.28 0.66
CA GLN A 257 1.35 12.41 1.49
C GLN A 257 2.87 12.50 1.60
N HIS A 258 3.53 11.41 2.00
CA HIS A 258 4.95 11.45 2.31
C HIS A 258 5.82 11.18 1.11
N ARG A 259 5.32 10.58 0.02
CA ARG A 259 6.11 10.22 -1.15
C ARG A 259 7.41 9.54 -0.73
N PRO A 260 7.39 8.33 -0.13
CA PRO A 260 8.62 7.63 0.25
C PRO A 260 9.56 7.44 -0.94
N LEU A 261 10.87 7.45 -0.69
CA LEU A 261 11.87 7.48 -1.76
C LEU A 261 11.73 6.33 -2.76
N VAL A 262 11.47 5.11 -2.27
CA VAL A 262 11.50 3.89 -3.10
C VAL A 262 10.14 3.21 -3.29
N ASN A 263 9.05 3.80 -2.79
CA ASN A 263 7.70 3.37 -3.18
C ASN A 263 7.44 3.81 -4.63
N LEU A 264 7.44 2.84 -5.57
CA LEU A 264 7.09 3.08 -6.97
C LEU A 264 5.58 3.05 -7.22
N ALA A 265 4.87 2.13 -6.56
CA ALA A 265 3.41 2.04 -6.63
C ALA A 265 2.76 3.01 -5.64
N LYS A 266 1.58 3.55 -5.99
CA LYS A 266 0.78 4.49 -5.18
C LYS A 266 1.45 5.85 -4.88
N ASN A 267 2.72 6.01 -5.22
CA ASN A 267 3.44 7.26 -5.05
C ASN A 267 3.10 8.22 -6.22
N PRO A 268 2.58 9.43 -5.96
CA PRO A 268 2.28 10.40 -7.01
C PRO A 268 3.54 11.03 -7.62
N SER A 269 4.70 10.86 -6.98
CA SER A 269 6.00 11.31 -7.50
C SER A 269 7.03 10.19 -7.35
N PRO A 270 6.87 9.07 -8.09
CA PRO A 270 7.85 7.98 -8.07
C PRO A 270 9.11 8.44 -8.83
N LEU A 271 10.29 8.00 -8.39
CA LEU A 271 11.53 8.38 -9.05
C LEU A 271 11.73 7.59 -10.37
N PRO A 272 11.82 8.26 -11.54
CA PRO A 272 12.07 7.58 -12.81
C PRO A 272 13.40 6.80 -12.80
N GLN A 273 14.43 7.36 -12.16
CA GLN A 273 15.75 6.74 -12.05
C GLN A 273 15.68 5.37 -11.35
N LEU A 274 14.89 5.24 -10.28
CA LEU A 274 14.70 3.95 -9.61
C LEU A 274 13.95 2.95 -10.50
N SER A 275 12.95 3.42 -11.23
CA SER A 275 12.21 2.58 -12.19
C SER A 275 13.13 2.03 -13.27
N GLU A 276 14.07 2.85 -13.74
CA GLU A 276 15.07 2.44 -14.73
C GLU A 276 16.06 1.43 -14.15
N LEU A 277 16.60 1.66 -12.95
CA LEU A 277 17.49 0.68 -12.29
C LEU A 277 16.80 -0.68 -12.09
N ARG A 278 15.53 -0.67 -11.69
CA ARG A 278 14.71 -1.88 -11.55
C ARG A 278 14.45 -2.56 -12.90
N ARG A 279 14.26 -1.79 -13.97
CA ARG A 279 14.12 -2.30 -15.33
C ARG A 279 15.42 -2.96 -15.81
N ARG A 280 16.57 -2.31 -15.63
CA ARG A 280 17.89 -2.88 -15.97
C ARG A 280 18.13 -4.21 -15.27
N CYS A 281 17.81 -4.31 -13.98
CA CYS A 281 17.91 -5.58 -13.28
C CYS A 281 17.00 -6.67 -13.88
N VAL A 282 15.78 -6.32 -14.30
CA VAL A 282 14.90 -7.26 -15.01
C VAL A 282 15.52 -7.67 -16.34
N ASP A 283 16.05 -6.72 -17.11
CA ASP A 283 16.66 -6.99 -18.42
C ASP A 283 17.88 -7.94 -18.29
N VAL A 284 18.78 -7.68 -17.33
CA VAL A 284 19.88 -8.60 -16.96
C VAL A 284 19.34 -9.99 -16.61
N ALA A 285 18.36 -10.07 -15.70
CA ALA A 285 17.80 -11.34 -15.26
C ALA A 285 17.11 -12.11 -16.40
N CYS A 286 16.52 -11.42 -17.37
CA CYS A 286 15.91 -12.02 -18.55
C CYS A 286 16.93 -12.36 -19.65
N GLY A 287 18.21 -11.97 -19.50
CA GLY A 287 19.22 -12.15 -20.54
C GLY A 287 19.02 -11.23 -21.75
N ARG A 288 18.33 -10.10 -21.57
CA ARG A 288 18.21 -9.08 -22.63
C ARG A 288 19.50 -8.27 -22.66
N GLN A 289 19.99 -7.90 -23.84
CA GLN A 289 21.13 -7.00 -23.97
C GLN A 289 20.83 -5.69 -23.22
N VAL A 290 21.77 -5.25 -22.37
CA VAL A 290 21.65 -4.10 -21.47
C VAL A 290 22.56 -2.99 -21.94
#